data_AF-A0AAP9DUC6-F1
#
_entry.id   AF-A0AAP9DUC6-F1
#
_cell.length_a   1.000
_cell.length_b   1.000
_cell.length_c   1.000
_cell.angle_alpha   90.00
_cell.angle_beta   90.00
_cell.angle_gamma   90.00
#
_symmetry.space_group_name_H-M   'P 1'
#
loop_
_entity.id
_entity.type
_entity.pdbx_description
1 polymer ?
#
loop_
_entity_poly.entity_id
_entity_poly.type
_entity_poly.pdbx_seq_one_letter_code
_entity_poly.pdbx_strand_id
1 'polypeptide(L)'
;MATEEHTTAQDRLLQEDRDWVLHEAAGALYGEYKANPLAFTYTVIPNPAQESKILRIREVCCLKFRSESGLHCTTCPHITERHRADICKLHQ
;
A
#
# COMPACT_ATOMS: atom_id res chain seq x y z
N MET A 1 -27.00 6.97 9.12
CA MET A 1 -27.74 6.14 8.15
C MET A 1 -26.71 5.24 7.51
N ALA A 2 -26.65 3.98 7.97
CA ALA A 2 -25.69 3.00 7.46
C ALA A 2 -26.20 2.50 6.10
N THR A 3 -25.40 2.68 5.05
CA THR A 3 -25.64 2.06 3.76
C THR A 3 -25.30 0.58 3.89
N GLU A 4 -26.32 -0.26 3.98
CA GLU A 4 -26.16 -1.71 3.90
C GLU A 4 -25.74 -2.05 2.47
N GLU A 5 -24.44 -2.27 2.28
CA GLU A 5 -23.89 -2.78 1.03
C GLU A 5 -24.34 -4.24 0.88
N HIS A 6 -25.31 -4.48 0.01
CA HIS A 6 -25.69 -5.82 -0.41
C HIS A 6 -24.54 -6.45 -1.19
N THR A 7 -23.62 -7.12 -0.47
CA THR A 7 -22.53 -7.90 -1.06
C THR A 7 -23.14 -9.09 -1.78
N THR A 8 -22.96 -9.18 -3.10
CA THR A 8 -23.44 -10.30 -3.89
C THR A 8 -22.57 -11.53 -3.67
N ALA A 9 -23.06 -12.72 -4.03
CA ALA A 9 -22.23 -13.94 -3.99
C ALA A 9 -20.95 -13.81 -4.84
N GLN A 10 -21.01 -13.02 -5.91
CA GLN A 10 -19.88 -12.72 -6.78
C GLN A 10 -18.83 -11.85 -6.08
N ASP A 11 -19.25 -10.83 -5.34
CA ASP A 11 -18.33 -9.95 -4.60
C ASP A 11 -17.56 -10.74 -3.54
N ARG A 12 -18.22 -11.71 -2.90
CA ARG A 12 -17.57 -12.59 -1.93
C ARG A 12 -16.49 -13.46 -2.58
N LEU A 13 -16.77 -14.06 -3.74
CA LEU A 13 -15.78 -14.85 -4.47
C LEU A 13 -14.58 -14.00 -4.92
N LEU A 14 -14.84 -12.79 -5.43
CA LEU A 14 -13.76 -11.87 -5.81
C LEU A 14 -12.90 -11.45 -4.62
N GLN A 15 -13.52 -11.26 -3.45
CA GLN A 15 -12.81 -10.96 -2.22
C GLN A 15 -11.95 -12.14 -1.76
N GLU A 16 -12.51 -13.36 -1.78
CA GLU A 16 -11.80 -14.60 -1.44
C GLU A 16 -10.61 -14.83 -2.39
N ASP A 17 -10.81 -14.69 -3.70
CA ASP A 17 -9.75 -14.81 -4.71
C ASP A 17 -8.64 -13.76 -4.49
N ARG A 18 -9.05 -12.51 -4.24
CA ARG A 18 -8.11 -11.42 -3.96
C ARG A 18 -7.27 -11.71 -2.72
N ASP A 19 -7.91 -12.12 -1.62
CA ASP A 19 -7.22 -12.40 -0.37
C ASP A 19 -6.28 -13.59 -0.51
N TRP A 20 -6.69 -14.65 -1.23
CA TRP A 20 -5.82 -15.77 -1.54
C TRP A 20 -4.59 -15.34 -2.34
N VAL A 21 -4.76 -14.56 -3.41
CA VAL A 21 -3.65 -14.05 -4.24
C VAL A 21 -2.67 -13.23 -3.40
N LEU A 22 -3.18 -12.35 -2.52
CA LEU A 22 -2.35 -11.42 -1.75
C LEU A 22 -1.68 -12.06 -0.52
N HIS A 23 -2.26 -13.11 0.06
CA HIS A 23 -1.86 -13.60 1.37
C HIS A 23 -1.50 -15.09 1.43
N GLU A 24 -2.09 -15.92 0.57
CA GLU A 24 -2.00 -17.39 0.69
C GLU A 24 -1.26 -18.05 -0.48
N ALA A 25 -1.28 -17.43 -1.66
CA ALA A 25 -0.68 -17.98 -2.87
C ALA A 25 0.81 -18.33 -2.67
N ALA A 26 1.19 -19.55 -3.03
CA ALA A 26 2.58 -20.00 -2.94
C ALA A 26 3.49 -19.18 -3.87
N GLY A 27 4.72 -18.88 -3.42
CA GLY A 27 5.70 -18.10 -4.20
C GLY A 27 5.97 -18.67 -5.60
N ALA A 28 5.94 -20.00 -5.74
CA ALA A 28 6.17 -20.70 -7.02
C ALA A 28 5.17 -20.31 -8.12
N LEU A 29 4.00 -19.76 -7.77
CA LEU A 29 3.02 -19.25 -8.74
C LEU A 29 3.48 -17.95 -9.41
N TYR A 30 4.49 -17.29 -8.85
CA TYR A 30 5.04 -16.02 -9.34
C TYR A 30 6.41 -16.20 -10.01
N GLY A 31 6.81 -17.44 -10.34
CA GLY A 31 8.11 -17.77 -10.92
C GLY A 31 9.08 -18.28 -9.85
N GLU A 32 10.31 -17.78 -9.83
CA GLU A 32 11.39 -18.26 -8.95
C GLU A 32 11.29 -17.74 -7.49
N TYR A 33 10.11 -17.32 -7.06
CA TYR A 33 9.93 -16.80 -5.70
C TYR A 33 9.71 -17.93 -4.70
N LYS A 34 10.44 -17.88 -3.57
CA LYS A 34 10.25 -18.80 -2.44
C LYS A 34 9.00 -18.50 -1.61
N ALA A 35 8.57 -17.23 -1.58
CA ALA A 35 7.43 -16.74 -0.83
C ALA A 35 6.58 -15.82 -1.71
N ASN A 36 5.33 -15.54 -1.32
CA ASN A 36 4.43 -14.68 -2.08
C ASN A 36 5.01 -13.24 -2.18
N PRO A 37 5.39 -12.76 -3.38
CA PRO A 37 5.94 -11.42 -3.54
C PRO A 37 4.90 -10.30 -3.32
N LEU A 38 3.61 -10.63 -3.31
CA LEU A 38 2.52 -9.69 -3.06
C LEU A 38 2.12 -9.63 -1.57
N ALA A 39 2.61 -10.55 -0.74
CA ALA A 39 2.40 -10.54 0.71
C ALA A 39 3.34 -9.54 1.41
N PHE A 40 3.41 -8.31 0.91
CA PHE A 40 4.26 -7.27 1.48
C PHE A 40 3.62 -6.66 2.73
N THR A 41 4.47 -6.39 3.72
CA THR A 41 4.09 -5.69 4.95
C THR A 41 4.28 -4.18 4.80
N TYR A 42 3.66 -3.43 5.70
CA TYR A 42 3.73 -1.97 5.73
C TYR A 42 3.63 -1.46 7.16
N THR A 43 4.27 -0.32 7.43
CA THR A 43 4.11 0.39 8.69
C THR A 43 2.98 1.39 8.57
N VAL A 44 2.06 1.42 9.54
CA VAL A 44 0.96 2.39 9.57
C VAL A 44 1.36 3.57 10.44
N ILE A 45 1.21 4.78 9.92
CA ILE A 45 1.42 6.03 10.67
C ILE A 45 0.23 6.98 10.46
N PRO A 46 -0.02 7.93 11.37
CA PRO A 46 -0.94 9.05 11.12
C PRO A 46 -0.46 9.86 9.92
N ASN A 47 -1.41 10.40 9.14
CA ASN A 47 -1.07 11.30 8.06
C ASN A 47 -0.70 12.70 8.61
N PRO A 48 0.52 13.21 8.38
CA PRO A 48 0.98 14.48 8.95
C PRO A 48 0.19 15.72 8.51
N ALA A 49 -0.59 15.64 7.43
CA ALA A 49 -1.40 16.74 6.91
C ALA A 49 -2.91 16.57 7.16
N GLN A 50 -3.36 15.36 7.51
CA GLN A 50 -4.78 15.01 7.62
C GLN A 50 -5.00 14.07 8.81
N GLU A 51 -5.33 14.62 9.98
CA GLU A 51 -5.43 13.89 11.27
C GLU A 51 -6.33 12.64 11.21
N SER A 52 -7.38 12.66 10.39
CA SER A 52 -8.32 11.53 10.25
C SER A 52 -7.86 10.44 9.28
N LYS A 53 -6.68 10.58 8.66
CA LYS A 53 -6.15 9.64 7.68
C LYS A 53 -4.89 8.96 8.16
N ILE A 54 -4.65 7.77 7.63
CA ILE A 54 -3.43 6.99 7.86
C ILE A 54 -2.59 6.92 6.58
N LEU A 55 -1.28 6.80 6.74
CA LEU A 55 -0.36 6.43 5.67
C LEU A 55 0.18 5.03 5.92
N ARG A 56 0.23 4.23 4.86
CA ARG A 56 0.88 2.92 4.84
C ARG A 56 2.26 3.08 4.21
N ILE A 57 3.29 3.09 5.04
CA ILE A 57 4.69 3.20 4.61
C ILE A 57 5.12 1.86 4.06
N ARG A 58 5.59 1.86 2.80
CA ARG A 58 6.09 0.66 2.13
C ARG A 58 7.42 0.26 2.76
N GLU A 59 7.69 -1.03 2.85
CA GLU A 59 9.02 -1.51 3.23
C GLU A 59 10.06 -1.34 2.11
N VAL A 60 9.60 -1.47 0.85
CA VAL A 60 10.46 -1.38 -0.32
C VAL A 60 10.22 -0.08 -1.08
N CYS A 61 11.30 0.59 -1.46
CA CYS A 61 11.22 1.78 -2.31
C CYS A 61 10.97 1.39 -3.78
N CYS A 62 9.95 1.98 -4.40
CA CYS A 62 9.70 1.80 -5.84
C CYS A 62 10.63 2.60 -6.75
N LEU A 63 11.60 3.32 -6.18
CA LEU A 63 12.59 4.13 -6.88
C LEU A 63 12.01 5.23 -7.81
N LYS A 64 10.76 5.67 -7.57
CA LYS A 64 10.14 6.78 -8.35
C LYS A 64 11.02 8.03 -8.40
N PHE A 65 11.77 8.33 -7.34
CA PHE A 65 12.66 9.49 -7.31
C PHE A 65 13.78 9.44 -8.37
N ARG A 66 14.06 8.27 -8.96
CA ARG A 66 15.00 8.11 -10.07
C ARG A 66 14.39 8.44 -11.43
N SER A 67 13.07 8.65 -11.51
CA SER A 67 12.43 9.16 -12.71
C SER A 67 12.69 10.66 -12.87
N GLU A 68 12.28 11.22 -14.01
CA GLU A 68 12.37 12.65 -14.31
C GLU A 68 11.76 13.54 -13.23
N SER A 69 10.80 13.03 -12.44
CA SER A 69 10.21 13.81 -11.35
C SER A 69 11.19 14.13 -10.23
N GLY A 70 12.22 13.30 -9.98
CA GLY A 70 13.16 13.50 -8.87
C GLY A 70 12.56 13.37 -7.46
N LEU A 71 11.26 13.11 -7.35
CA LEU A 71 10.50 13.21 -6.10
C LEU A 71 10.22 11.84 -5.47
N HIS A 72 10.41 11.79 -4.15
CA HIS A 72 9.96 10.68 -3.32
C HIS A 72 8.43 10.72 -3.13
N CYS A 73 7.81 9.57 -2.87
CA CYS A 73 6.39 9.49 -2.51
C CYS A 73 6.18 9.63 -1.00
N THR A 74 4.98 10.01 -0.58
CA THR A 74 4.57 10.10 0.83
C THR A 74 4.66 8.79 1.59
N THR A 75 4.71 7.65 0.90
CA THR A 75 4.82 6.30 1.46
C THR A 75 6.22 5.70 1.36
N CYS A 76 7.23 6.49 0.98
CA CYS A 76 8.60 6.01 0.80
C CYS A 76 9.26 5.62 2.14
N PRO A 77 9.97 4.46 2.22
CA PRO A 77 10.71 4.06 3.41
C PRO A 77 11.99 4.87 3.66
N HIS A 78 12.54 5.54 2.64
CA HIS A 78 13.88 6.17 2.72
C HIS A 78 13.86 7.67 3.03
N ILE A 79 12.69 8.23 3.39
CA ILE A 79 12.57 9.65 3.74
C ILE A 79 12.26 9.82 5.23
N THR A 80 12.75 10.93 5.79
CA THR A 80 12.48 11.32 7.17
C THR A 80 11.01 11.73 7.35
N GLU A 81 10.54 11.71 8.60
CA GLU A 81 9.19 12.17 8.94
C GLU A 81 8.97 13.64 8.55
N ARG A 82 9.99 14.49 8.74
CA ARG A 82 9.94 15.90 8.32
C ARG A 82 9.73 16.02 6.81
N HIS A 83 10.53 15.34 6.01
CA HIS A 83 10.40 15.38 4.55
C HIS A 83 9.04 14.80 4.11
N ARG A 84 8.57 13.75 4.78
CA ARG A 84 7.24 13.18 4.54
C ARG A 84 6.13 14.21 4.79
N ALA A 85 6.19 14.94 5.90
CA ALA A 85 5.23 15.98 6.22
C ALA A 85 5.24 17.11 5.17
N ASP A 86 6.40 17.49 4.66
CA ASP A 86 6.53 18.48 3.59
C ASP A 86 5.85 18.01 2.29
N ILE A 87 6.10 16.77 1.86
CA ILE A 87 5.45 16.18 0.67
C ILE A 87 3.93 16.07 0.86
N CYS A 88 3.46 15.65 2.04
CA CYS A 88 2.04 15.55 2.36
C CYS A 88 1.33 16.91 2.23
N LYS A 89 1.94 18.00 2.67
CA LYS A 89 1.37 19.35 2.55
C LYS A 89 1.29 19.86 1.11
N LEU A 90 2.16 19.39 0.23
CA LEU A 90 2.23 19.84 -1.17
C LEU A 90 1.22 19.13 -2.09
N HIS A 91 0.75 17.94 -1.72
CA HIS A 91 0.07 17.04 -2.66
C HIS A 91 -1.23 16.40 -2.13
N GLN A 92 -1.77 16.84 -0.99
CA GLN A 92 -3.00 16.28 -0.37
C GLN A 92 -3.91 17.36 0.21
#